data_AF-A0A5C8PZT1-F1
#
_entry.id   AF-A0A5C8PZT1-F1
#
_cell.length_a   1.000
_cell.length_b   1.000
_cell.length_c   1.000
_cell.angle_alpha   90.00
_cell.angle_beta   90.00
_cell.angle_gamma   90.00
#
_symmetry.space_group_name_H-M   'P 1'
#
loop_
_entity.id
_entity.type
_entity.pdbx_description
1 polymer ?
#
loop_
_entity_poly.entity_id
_entity_poly.type
_entity_poly.pdbx_seq_one_letter_code
_entity_poly.pdbx_strand_id
1 'polypeptide(L)'
;MSHFYGNAGVGSTSATLACDCLAHRFGNARDHGARERRYPTDMSDAEWAVVRPLLPVPGWLRGRGGRPEAYCHRAMLDAIRYLVDNGTKWRAMPADFL
;
A
#
# COMPACT_ATOMS: atom_id res chain seq x y z
N MET A 1 -11.89 15.38 -35.29
CA MET A 1 -11.09 16.13 -34.30
C MET A 1 -11.48 15.66 -32.90
N SER A 2 -10.59 14.87 -32.31
CA SER A 2 -10.40 14.55 -30.88
C SER A 2 -11.64 14.38 -29.99
N HIS A 3 -12.11 13.13 -29.86
CA HIS A 3 -12.91 12.71 -28.71
C HIS A 3 -12.02 12.68 -27.46
N PHE A 4 -12.20 13.66 -26.58
CA PHE A 4 -11.74 13.59 -25.20
C PHE A 4 -12.60 12.54 -24.48
N TYR A 5 -12.06 11.35 -24.23
CA TYR A 5 -12.62 10.47 -23.23
C TYR A 5 -12.27 11.03 -21.85
N GLY A 6 -13.22 11.77 -21.28
CA GLY A 6 -13.21 12.16 -19.88
C GLY A 6 -13.23 10.90 -19.02
N ASN A 7 -12.15 10.71 -18.27
CA ASN A 7 -11.97 9.63 -17.33
C ASN A 7 -13.04 9.79 -16.24
N ALA A 8 -14.07 8.94 -16.28
CA ALA A 8 -15.14 8.92 -15.28
C ALA A 8 -14.50 8.76 -13.90
N GLY A 9 -14.73 9.74 -13.03
CA GLY A 9 -14.25 9.74 -11.67
C GLY A 9 -14.60 8.43 -10.99
N VAL A 10 -13.58 7.63 -10.67
CA VAL A 10 -13.73 6.51 -9.76
C VAL A 10 -14.14 7.11 -8.41
N GLY A 11 -15.41 6.95 -8.08
CA GLY A 11 -16.01 7.44 -6.84
C GLY A 11 -15.21 6.93 -5.65
N SER A 12 -14.82 7.86 -4.78
CA SER A 12 -14.15 7.56 -3.53
C SER A 12 -15.09 6.70 -2.67
N THR A 13 -14.78 5.42 -2.53
CA THR A 13 -15.48 4.55 -1.58
C THR A 13 -14.76 4.63 -0.23
N SER A 14 -15.47 4.37 0.87
CA SER A 14 -14.89 4.38 2.24
C SER A 14 -13.63 3.49 2.38
N ALA A 15 -13.57 2.39 1.63
CA ALA A 15 -12.38 1.52 1.55
C ALA A 15 -11.17 2.19 0.85
N THR A 16 -11.41 3.16 -0.03
CA THR A 16 -10.38 3.96 -0.71
C THR A 16 -9.80 5.05 0.20
N LEU A 17 -10.50 5.43 1.27
CA LEU A 17 -10.02 6.40 2.27
C LEU A 17 -9.10 5.79 3.33
N ALA A 18 -9.10 4.46 3.49
CA ALA A 18 -8.27 3.79 4.50
C ALA A 18 -6.82 3.57 4.05
N CYS A 19 -6.58 3.42 2.74
CA CYS A 19 -5.23 3.32 2.16
C CYS A 19 -5.29 3.55 0.64
N ASP A 20 -4.44 4.45 0.11
CA ASP A 20 -4.39 4.83 -1.30
C ASP A 20 -3.22 4.18 -2.08
N CYS A 21 -2.72 3.04 -1.59
CA CYS A 21 -1.66 2.28 -2.24
C CYS A 21 -2.17 1.54 -3.50
N LEU A 22 -1.25 1.14 -4.38
CA LEU A 22 -1.61 0.46 -5.63
C LEU A 22 -2.37 -0.85 -5.40
N ALA A 23 -1.96 -1.66 -4.41
CA ALA A 23 -2.60 -2.93 -4.11
C ALA A 23 -4.07 -2.76 -3.68
N HIS A 24 -4.39 -1.76 -2.85
CA HIS A 24 -5.77 -1.45 -2.46
C HIS A 24 -6.56 -0.78 -3.60
N ARG A 25 -5.96 0.19 -4.30
CA ARG A 25 -6.60 0.92 -5.41
C ARG A 25 -7.04 0.01 -6.55
N PHE A 26 -6.26 -1.01 -6.88
CA PHE A 26 -6.60 -1.98 -7.92
C PHE A 26 -7.29 -3.23 -7.36
N GLY A 27 -7.59 -3.27 -6.06
CA GLY A 27 -8.31 -4.36 -5.42
C GLY A 27 -7.56 -5.69 -5.40
N ASN A 28 -6.23 -5.64 -5.40
CA ASN A 28 -5.35 -6.81 -5.31
C ASN A 28 -5.15 -7.28 -3.86
N ALA A 29 -5.22 -6.36 -2.89
CA ALA A 29 -5.07 -6.64 -1.46
C ALA A 29 -6.38 -7.06 -0.78
N ARG A 30 -7.17 -7.96 -1.39
CA ARG A 30 -8.51 -8.31 -0.87
C ARG A 30 -8.45 -9.03 0.47
N ASP A 31 -7.42 -9.85 0.67
CA ASP A 31 -7.22 -10.65 1.88
C ASP A 31 -6.47 -9.87 2.97
N HIS A 32 -5.92 -8.71 2.62
CA HIS A 32 -5.11 -7.87 3.51
C HIS A 32 -5.73 -6.47 3.58
N GLY A 33 -6.65 -6.29 4.53
CA GLY A 33 -7.31 -5.01 4.79
C GLY A 33 -6.32 -3.87 5.06
N ALA A 34 -6.80 -2.62 4.97
CA ALA A 34 -6.00 -1.48 5.40
C ALA A 34 -5.69 -1.62 6.89
N ARG A 35 -4.40 -1.67 7.24
CA ARG A 35 -3.93 -1.82 8.61
C ARG A 35 -4.14 -0.52 9.39
N GLU A 36 -4.67 -0.63 10.61
CA GLU A 36 -4.75 0.48 11.55
C GLU A 36 -3.38 0.77 12.18
N ARG A 37 -3.09 2.05 12.41
CA ARG A 37 -1.84 2.48 13.04
C ARG A 37 -1.80 2.01 14.50
N ARG A 38 -0.78 1.24 14.87
CA ARG A 38 -0.64 0.60 16.20
C ARG A 38 0.71 0.86 16.87
N TYR A 39 1.79 0.98 16.09
CA TYR A 39 3.12 1.15 16.64
C TYR A 39 3.60 2.61 16.48
N PRO A 40 4.42 3.14 17.40
CA PRO A 40 5.03 4.46 17.26
C PRO A 40 5.91 4.60 16.00
N THR A 41 6.42 3.47 15.49
CA THR A 41 7.23 3.39 14.27
C THR A 41 6.40 3.50 12.99
N ASP A 42 5.07 3.35 13.09
CA ASP A 42 4.19 3.39 11.93
C ASP A 42 4.15 4.78 11.30
N MET A 43 4.13 4.79 9.97
CA MET A 43 4.16 6.01 9.18
C MET A 43 2.87 6.80 9.35
N SER A 44 2.99 8.12 9.52
CA SER A 44 1.86 9.05 9.44
C SER A 44 1.38 9.22 7.99
N ASP A 45 0.17 9.74 7.79
CA ASP A 45 -0.36 9.99 6.45
C ASP A 45 0.48 11.02 5.68
N ALA A 46 1.05 12.00 6.39
CA ALA A 46 1.92 13.02 5.82
C ALA A 46 3.25 12.43 5.33
N GLU A 47 3.90 11.58 6.13
CA GLU A 47 5.10 10.84 5.69
C GLU A 47 4.77 9.90 4.53
N TRP A 48 3.62 9.23 4.58
CA TRP A 48 3.18 8.32 3.52
C TRP A 48 2.99 9.05 2.19
N ALA A 49 2.41 10.26 2.21
CA ALA A 49 2.26 11.08 1.02
C ALA A 49 3.60 11.42 0.34
N VAL A 50 4.68 11.55 1.11
CA VAL A 50 6.05 11.80 0.62
C VAL A 50 6.70 10.52 0.10
N VAL A 51 6.54 9.40 0.81
CA VAL A 51 7.22 8.13 0.47
C VAL A 51 6.56 7.41 -0.71
N ARG A 52 5.23 7.38 -0.76
CA ARG A 52 4.46 6.67 -1.78
C ARG A 52 4.92 6.92 -3.24
N PRO A 53 5.11 8.18 -3.72
CA PRO A 53 5.51 8.43 -5.10
C PRO A 53 6.92 7.94 -5.44
N LEU A 54 7.76 7.64 -4.43
CA LEU A 54 9.11 7.14 -4.62
C LEU A 54 9.15 5.62 -4.85
N LEU A 55 8.06 4.92 -4.53
CA LEU A 55 7.97 3.48 -4.71
C LEU A 55 7.94 3.13 -6.21
N PRO A 56 8.65 2.07 -6.62
CA PRO A 56 8.66 1.67 -8.02
C PRO A 56 7.26 1.27 -8.47
N VAL A 57 6.86 1.73 -9.66
CA VAL A 57 5.63 1.25 -10.28
C VAL A 57 5.80 -0.23 -10.62
N PRO A 58 4.94 -1.12 -10.09
CA PRO A 58 5.12 -2.55 -10.22
C PRO A 58 4.93 -3.01 -11.67
N GLY A 59 5.65 -4.08 -12.04
CA GLY A 59 5.74 -4.55 -13.42
C GLY A 59 4.39 -4.95 -14.04
N TRP A 60 3.48 -5.50 -13.23
CA TRP A 60 2.13 -5.89 -13.66
C TRP A 60 1.30 -4.68 -14.12
N LEU A 61 1.50 -3.51 -13.50
CA LEU A 61 0.83 -2.27 -13.90
C LEU A 61 1.42 -1.67 -15.19
N ARG A 62 2.66 -2.00 -15.52
CA ARG A 62 3.34 -1.57 -16.75
C ARG A 62 3.14 -2.52 -17.94
N GLY A 63 2.22 -3.48 -17.83
CA GLY A 63 1.96 -4.47 -18.90
C GLY A 63 3.11 -5.44 -19.14
N ARG A 64 4.08 -5.55 -18.22
CA ARG A 64 5.19 -6.51 -18.32
C ARG A 64 4.83 -7.91 -17.79
N GLY A 65 3.55 -8.14 -17.48
CA GLY A 65 3.08 -9.36 -16.82
C GLY A 65 3.47 -9.43 -15.33
N GLY A 66 3.24 -10.60 -14.72
CA GLY A 66 3.51 -10.88 -13.32
C GLY A 66 2.28 -10.85 -12.42
N ARG A 67 2.39 -11.48 -11.23
CA ARG A 67 1.31 -11.51 -10.23
C ARG A 67 1.10 -10.09 -9.66
N PRO A 68 -0.14 -9.58 -9.61
CA PRO A 68 -0.43 -8.34 -8.92
C PRO A 68 0.00 -8.37 -7.46
N GLU A 69 0.45 -7.24 -6.94
CA GLU A 69 0.89 -7.14 -5.54
C GLU A 69 -0.30 -7.36 -4.60
N ALA A 70 -0.19 -8.36 -3.73
CA ALA A 70 -1.23 -8.70 -2.76
C ALA A 70 -1.15 -7.84 -1.48
N TYR A 71 0.00 -7.24 -1.18
CA TYR A 71 0.24 -6.54 0.08
C TYR A 71 0.25 -5.02 -0.09
N CYS A 72 -0.25 -4.34 0.94
CA CYS A 72 -0.16 -2.90 1.05
C CYS A 72 1.28 -2.43 1.21
N HIS A 73 1.72 -1.51 0.36
CA HIS A 73 3.06 -0.92 0.44
C HIS A 73 3.33 -0.22 1.77
N ARG A 74 2.34 0.52 2.29
CA ARG A 74 2.48 1.21 3.59
C ARG A 74 2.66 0.20 4.72
N ALA A 75 1.84 -0.85 4.75
CA ALA A 75 1.96 -1.91 5.77
C ALA A 75 3.31 -2.64 5.70
N MET A 76 3.83 -2.90 4.49
CA MET A 76 5.17 -3.49 4.33
C MET A 76 6.28 -2.57 4.86
N LEU A 77 6.18 -1.26 4.62
CA LEU A 77 7.17 -0.30 5.14
C LEU A 77 7.06 -0.12 6.65
N ASP A 78 5.85 -0.11 7.21
CA ASP A 78 5.63 -0.07 8.66
C ASP A 78 6.25 -1.29 9.34
N ALA A 79 6.09 -2.48 8.74
CA ALA A 79 6.72 -3.71 9.22
C ALA A 79 8.26 -3.61 9.21
N ILE A 80 8.84 -3.07 8.13
CA ILE A 80 10.29 -2.85 8.03
C ILE A 80 10.76 -1.83 9.07
N ARG A 81 10.05 -0.71 9.25
CA ARG A 81 10.39 0.31 10.26
C ARG A 81 10.35 -0.28 11.67
N TYR A 82 9.30 -1.03 11.99
CA TYR A 82 9.19 -1.75 13.26
C TYR A 82 10.38 -2.70 13.47
N LEU A 83 10.68 -3.53 12.47
CA LEU A 83 11.78 -4.49 12.53
C LEU A 83 13.13 -3.82 12.78
N VAL A 84 13.43 -2.74 12.05
CA VAL A 84 14.69 -2.01 12.12
C VAL A 84 14.85 -1.30 13.48
N ASP A 85 13.78 -0.69 13.98
CA ASP A 85 13.78 0.01 15.27
C ASP A 85 13.89 -0.95 16.46
N ASN A 86 13.20 -2.09 16.41
CA ASN A 86 13.07 -3.01 17.55
C ASN A 86 14.07 -4.18 17.50
N GLY A 87 14.81 -4.38 16.40
CA GLY A 87 15.80 -5.44 16.24
C GLY A 87 15.23 -6.87 16.35
N THR A 88 13.94 -7.05 16.05
CA THR A 88 13.25 -8.34 16.22
C THR A 88 13.58 -9.31 15.08
N LYS A 89 13.56 -10.62 15.35
CA LYS A 89 13.67 -11.63 14.29
C LYS A 89 12.38 -11.67 13.47
N TRP A 90 12.46 -11.83 12.15
CA TRP A 90 11.28 -11.92 11.28
C TRP A 90 10.19 -12.89 11.76
N ARG A 91 10.55 -14.06 12.29
CA ARG A 91 9.59 -15.04 12.81
C ARG A 91 8.90 -14.63 14.13
N ALA A 92 9.45 -13.63 14.80
CA ALA A 92 8.90 -13.04 16.02
C ALA A 92 8.20 -11.69 15.73
N MET A 93 8.06 -11.32 14.46
CA MET A 93 7.31 -10.13 14.07
C MET A 93 5.85 -10.28 14.52
N PRO A 94 5.21 -9.19 15.00
CA PRO A 94 3.81 -9.21 15.37
C PRO A 94 2.91 -9.77 14.25
N ALA A 95 1.89 -10.53 14.64
CA ALA A 95 0.99 -11.20 13.71
C ALA A 95 0.14 -10.25 12.86
N ASP A 96 0.02 -8.97 13.24
CA ASP A 96 -0.68 -7.95 12.44
C ASP A 96 0.11 -7.52 11.19
N PHE A 97 1.36 -7.96 11.04
CA PHE A 97 2.17 -7.78 9.83
C PHE A 97 2.31 -9.05 8.96
N LEU A 98 1.75 -10.19 9.39
CA LEU A 98 1.84 -11.50 8.73
C LEU A 98 0.47 -11.93 8.19
#